data_AF-A0A9P5K0M8-F1
#
_entry.id   AF-A0A9P5K0M8-F1
#
_cell.length_a   1.000
_cell.length_b   1.000
_cell.length_c   1.000
_cell.angle_alpha   90.00
_cell.angle_beta   90.00
_cell.angle_gamma   90.00
#
_symmetry.space_group_name_H-M   'P 1'
#
loop_
_entity.id
_entity.type
_entity.pdbx_description
1 polymer ?
#
loop_
_entity_poly.entity_id
_entity_poly.type
_entity_poly.pdbx_seq_one_letter_code
_entity_poly.pdbx_strand_id
1 'polypeptide(L)'
;SLLIIIEAKFAHSVDRALPQLLVYLACLRHSRLQRQRSNASVYGVCSDGYIYIVVTISHDGVLKMSKSFNILHTGELGAVLGGLQYVLETTASMSPNQTPEKNSSGDSEQCVGSSADADEPMQLDERALDEDDEDEDV
;
A
#
# COMPACT_ATOMS: atom_id res chain seq x y z
N SER A 1 -7.57 -5.84 -6.78
CA SER A 1 -6.22 -5.27 -6.63
C SER A 1 -5.46 -5.88 -5.46
N LEU A 2 -4.19 -6.17 -5.72
CA LEU A 2 -3.16 -6.57 -4.77
C LEU A 2 -2.47 -5.28 -4.26
N LEU A 3 -2.03 -5.25 -3.00
CA LEU A 3 -1.31 -4.10 -2.44
C LEU A 3 -0.07 -4.64 -1.73
N ILE A 4 1.07 -4.01 -1.96
CA ILE A 4 2.34 -4.32 -1.31
C ILE A 4 2.75 -3.16 -0.41
N ILE A 5 3.13 -3.47 0.84
CA ILE A 5 3.67 -2.49 1.78
C ILE A 5 5.17 -2.73 1.91
N ILE A 6 5.97 -1.69 1.74
CA ILE A 6 7.42 -1.77 1.94
C ILE A 6 7.77 -0.95 3.16
N GLU A 7 8.39 -1.58 4.15
CA GLU A 7 8.92 -0.92 5.34
C GLU A 7 10.44 -0.92 5.27
N ALA A 8 11.02 0.28 5.14
CA ALA A 8 12.45 0.46 5.00
C ALA A 8 13.05 1.11 6.24
N LYS A 9 14.23 0.65 6.66
CA LYS A 9 15.02 1.22 7.75
C LYS A 9 16.40 1.60 7.28
N PHE A 10 17.14 2.31 8.14
CA PHE A 10 18.54 2.61 7.90
C PHE A 10 19.36 1.33 7.78
N ALA A 11 20.48 1.41 7.07
CA ALA A 11 21.38 0.28 6.85
C ALA A 11 21.70 -0.50 8.15
N HIS A 12 21.74 -1.83 8.05
CA HIS A 12 22.01 -2.76 9.15
C HIS A 12 20.95 -2.78 10.24
N SER A 13 19.71 -2.37 9.94
CA SER A 13 18.60 -2.36 10.92
C SER A 13 17.31 -2.98 10.40
N VAL A 14 17.41 -3.96 9.50
CA VAL A 14 16.26 -4.68 8.92
C VAL A 14 15.34 -5.30 9.98
N ASP A 15 15.88 -5.74 11.11
CA ASP A 15 15.10 -6.32 12.22
C ASP A 15 14.10 -5.33 12.83
N ARG A 16 14.37 -4.02 12.71
CA ARG A 16 13.47 -2.96 13.18
C ARG A 16 12.32 -2.68 12.22
N ALA A 17 12.45 -3.06 10.95
CA ALA A 17 11.41 -2.89 9.96
C ALA A 17 10.27 -3.90 10.18
N LEU A 18 10.60 -5.10 10.63
CA LEU A 18 9.65 -6.20 10.67
C LEU A 18 8.43 -5.96 11.59
N PRO A 19 8.59 -5.55 12.86
CA PRO A 19 7.44 -5.32 13.74
C PRO A 19 6.46 -4.28 13.19
N GLN A 20 6.98 -3.20 12.60
CA GLN A 20 6.16 -2.13 12.02
C GLN A 20 5.43 -2.64 10.77
N LEU A 21 6.12 -3.37 9.91
CA LEU A 21 5.52 -4.01 8.74
C LEU A 21 4.38 -4.96 9.13
N LEU A 22 4.57 -5.79 10.16
CA LEU A 22 3.54 -6.73 10.62
C LEU A 22 2.28 -6.02 11.09
N VAL A 23 2.41 -4.90 11.81
CA VAL A 23 1.27 -4.08 12.23
C VAL A 23 0.52 -3.56 11.01
N TYR A 24 1.22 -3.01 10.02
CA TYR A 24 0.59 -2.52 8.79
C TYR A 24 -0.16 -3.63 8.03
N LEU A 25 0.47 -4.79 7.87
CA LEU A 25 -0.15 -5.94 7.21
C LEU A 25 -1.36 -6.46 7.99
N ALA A 26 -1.29 -6.54 9.31
CA ALA A 26 -2.41 -6.97 10.15
C ALA A 26 -3.62 -6.03 10.02
N CYS A 27 -3.38 -4.73 10.11
CA CYS A 27 -4.41 -3.70 9.92
C CYS A 27 -5.03 -3.78 8.52
N LEU A 28 -4.20 -3.92 7.49
CA LEU A 28 -4.66 -4.03 6.11
C LEU A 28 -5.50 -5.29 5.89
N ARG A 29 -5.05 -6.44 6.40
CA ARG A 29 -5.82 -7.71 6.32
C ARG A 29 -7.16 -7.57 7.03
N HIS A 30 -7.17 -7.00 8.23
CA HIS A 30 -8.39 -6.77 8.98
C HIS A 30 -9.39 -5.91 8.17
N SER A 31 -8.91 -4.81 7.59
CA SER A 31 -9.73 -3.96 6.71
C SER A 31 -10.28 -4.72 5.49
N ARG A 32 -9.46 -5.58 4.84
CA ARG A 32 -9.92 -6.39 3.69
C ARG A 32 -10.99 -7.40 4.08
N LEU A 33 -10.89 -8.00 5.27
CA LEU A 33 -11.91 -8.91 5.79
C LEU A 33 -13.22 -8.17 6.11
N GLN A 34 -13.14 -7.00 6.75
CA GLN A 34 -14.32 -6.16 7.00
C GLN A 34 -15.04 -5.77 5.71
N ARG A 35 -14.29 -5.51 4.63
CA ARG A 35 -14.81 -5.20 3.29
C ARG A 35 -15.21 -6.45 2.49
N GLN A 36 -15.27 -7.62 3.12
CA GLN A 36 -15.67 -8.90 2.51
C GLN A 36 -14.93 -9.21 1.20
N ARG A 37 -13.63 -8.88 1.12
CA ARG A 37 -12.83 -9.21 -0.05
C ARG A 37 -12.68 -10.73 -0.15
N SER A 38 -12.92 -11.29 -1.35
CA SER A 38 -12.72 -12.71 -1.66
C SER A 38 -11.31 -13.20 -1.35
N ASN A 39 -10.31 -12.30 -1.41
CA ASN A 39 -8.95 -12.57 -0.96
C ASN A 39 -8.44 -11.44 -0.07
N ALA A 40 -8.24 -11.78 1.21
CA ALA A 40 -7.69 -10.89 2.24
C ALA A 40 -6.18 -11.08 2.47
N SER A 41 -5.50 -11.87 1.64
CA SER A 41 -4.05 -12.03 1.72
C SER A 41 -3.36 -10.70 1.46
N VAL A 42 -2.33 -10.40 2.25
CA VAL A 42 -1.55 -9.16 2.19
C VAL A 42 -0.07 -9.48 2.13
N TYR A 43 0.67 -8.63 1.41
CA TYR A 43 2.07 -8.85 1.09
C TYR A 43 2.86 -7.61 1.50
N GLY A 44 4.08 -7.83 1.96
CA GLY A 44 4.98 -6.75 2.28
C GLY A 44 6.44 -7.15 2.19
N VAL A 45 7.31 -6.16 2.24
CA VAL A 45 8.76 -6.33 2.21
C VAL A 45 9.36 -5.46 3.30
N CYS A 46 10.20 -6.04 4.15
CA CYS A 46 11.07 -5.27 5.02
C CYS A 46 12.47 -5.19 4.44
N SER A 47 13.08 -4.01 4.54
CA SER A 47 14.42 -3.77 3.99
C SER A 47 15.23 -2.75 4.80
N ASP A 48 16.55 -2.85 4.73
CA ASP A 48 17.49 -1.81 5.16
C ASP A 48 18.30 -1.20 4.01
N GLY A 49 17.86 -1.45 2.77
CA GLY A 49 18.54 -1.07 1.53
C GLY A 49 19.52 -2.12 0.99
N TYR A 50 19.97 -3.08 1.81
CA TYR A 50 20.84 -4.17 1.37
C TYR A 50 20.16 -5.53 1.51
N ILE A 51 19.45 -5.73 2.60
CA ILE A 51 18.71 -6.93 2.92
C ILE A 51 17.24 -6.71 2.59
N TYR A 52 16.60 -7.72 2.01
CA TYR A 52 15.17 -7.75 1.72
C TYR A 52 14.58 -9.04 2.27
N ILE A 53 13.47 -8.94 2.99
CA ILE A 53 12.70 -10.08 3.47
C ILE A 53 11.25 -9.88 3.04
N VAL A 54 10.71 -10.85 2.32
CA VAL A 54 9.32 -10.84 1.88
C VAL A 54 8.46 -11.45 2.98
N VAL A 55 7.38 -10.76 3.33
CA VAL A 55 6.43 -11.13 4.36
C VAL A 55 5.04 -11.22 3.75
N THR A 56 4.27 -12.22 4.14
CA THR A 56 2.89 -12.40 3.68
C THR A 56 2.03 -12.87 4.82
N ILE A 57 0.82 -12.32 4.94
CA ILE A 57 -0.23 -12.88 5.79
C ILE A 57 -1.30 -13.43 4.86
N SER A 58 -1.54 -14.74 4.91
CA SER A 58 -2.56 -15.38 4.07
C SER A 58 -3.97 -14.93 4.44
N HIS A 59 -4.93 -15.25 3.57
CA HIS A 59 -6.35 -15.05 3.86
C HIS A 59 -6.75 -15.69 5.20
N ASP A 60 -6.24 -16.88 5.52
CA ASP A 60 -6.50 -17.60 6.77
C ASP A 60 -5.73 -17.05 7.98
N GLY A 61 -4.87 -16.04 7.78
CA GLY A 61 -4.09 -15.41 8.85
C GLY A 61 -2.74 -16.05 9.12
N VAL A 62 -2.26 -16.94 8.24
CA VAL A 62 -0.94 -17.56 8.38
C VAL A 62 0.14 -16.59 7.93
N LEU A 63 1.03 -16.25 8.86
CA LEU A 63 2.24 -15.46 8.57
C LEU A 63 3.29 -16.35 7.89
N LYS A 64 3.81 -15.90 6.76
CA LYS A 64 4.93 -16.51 6.03
C LYS A 64 6.02 -15.47 5.80
N MET A 65 7.26 -15.91 5.91
CA MET A 65 8.45 -15.10 5.70
C MET A 65 9.40 -15.82 4.77
N SER A 66 10.02 -15.09 3.86
CA SER A 66 11.11 -15.62 3.05
C SER A 66 12.42 -15.69 3.84
N LYS A 67 13.43 -16.33 3.26
CA LYS A 67 14.82 -16.05 3.64
C LYS A 67 15.15 -14.56 3.40
N SER A 68 16.20 -14.08 4.05
CA SER A 68 16.81 -12.79 3.73
C SER A 68 17.55 -12.85 2.39
N PHE A 69 17.27 -11.89 1.52
CA PHE A 69 18.00 -11.65 0.28
C PHE A 69 18.96 -10.48 0.48
N ASN A 70 20.25 -10.71 0.32
CA ASN A 70 21.28 -9.68 0.41
C ASN A 70 21.72 -9.30 -1.00
N ILE A 71 21.43 -8.07 -1.44
CA ILE A 71 21.74 -7.61 -2.80
C ILE A 71 23.25 -7.50 -3.08
N LEU A 72 24.09 -7.55 -2.04
CA LEU A 72 25.54 -7.61 -2.19
C LEU A 72 26.01 -9.00 -2.66
N HIS A 73 25.18 -10.04 -2.48
CA HIS A 73 25.45 -11.37 -3.03
C HIS A 73 25.00 -11.45 -4.49
N THR A 74 25.86 -12.01 -5.34
CA THR A 74 25.62 -12.13 -6.78
C THR A 74 24.34 -12.91 -7.05
N GLY A 75 23.42 -12.31 -7.83
CA GLY A 75 22.18 -12.94 -8.27
C GLY A 75 20.97 -12.71 -7.35
N GLU A 76 21.14 -12.30 -6.09
CA GLU A 76 20.00 -12.09 -5.19
C GLU A 76 19.22 -10.81 -5.51
N LEU A 77 19.89 -9.77 -6.03
CA LEU A 77 19.21 -8.57 -6.54
C LEU A 77 18.18 -8.90 -7.64
N GLY A 78 18.53 -9.81 -8.56
CA GLY A 78 17.62 -10.23 -9.62
C GLY A 78 16.38 -10.93 -9.08
N ALA A 79 16.53 -11.73 -8.02
CA ALA A 79 15.39 -12.39 -7.36
C ALA A 79 14.47 -11.37 -6.67
N VAL A 80 15.03 -10.37 -5.99
CA VAL A 80 14.25 -9.29 -5.34
C VAL A 80 13.48 -8.48 -6.40
N LEU A 81 14.17 -8.03 -7.45
CA LEU A 81 13.55 -7.24 -8.53
C LEU A 81 12.49 -8.05 -9.29
N GLY A 82 12.77 -9.31 -9.61
CA GLY A 82 11.81 -10.20 -10.27
C GLY A 82 10.57 -10.46 -9.41
N GLY A 83 10.73 -10.62 -8.09
CA GLY A 83 9.62 -10.76 -7.15
C GLY A 83 8.76 -9.49 -7.08
N LEU A 84 9.38 -8.32 -6.99
CA LEU A 84 8.67 -7.04 -6.99
C LEU A 84 7.94 -6.79 -8.32
N GLN A 85 8.62 -7.06 -9.45
CA GLN A 85 8.03 -6.98 -10.79
C GLN A 85 6.79 -7.86 -10.89
N TYR A 86 6.89 -9.14 -10.49
CA TYR A 86 5.76 -10.06 -10.51
C TYR A 86 4.57 -9.54 -9.70
N VAL A 87 4.80 -8.98 -8.51
CA VAL A 87 3.74 -8.40 -7.68
C VAL A 87 3.10 -7.21 -8.36
N LEU A 88 3.88 -6.32 -8.98
CA LEU A 88 3.36 -5.15 -9.69
C LEU A 88 2.53 -5.55 -10.92
N GLU A 89 3.02 -6.48 -11.74
CA GLU A 89 2.31 -6.99 -12.91
C GLU A 89 1.01 -7.72 -12.52
N THR A 90 1.06 -8.53 -11.47
CA THR A 90 -0.13 -9.20 -10.92
C THR A 90 -1.13 -8.18 -10.37
N THR A 91 -0.64 -7.13 -9.71
CA THR A 91 -1.49 -6.05 -9.21
C THR A 91 -2.19 -5.31 -10.35
N ALA A 92 -1.45 -4.99 -11.40
CA ALA A 92 -1.95 -4.27 -12.57
C ALA A 92 -3.04 -5.08 -13.30
N SER A 93 -2.82 -6.38 -13.50
CA SER A 93 -3.83 -7.25 -14.13
C SER A 93 -5.08 -7.47 -13.27
N MET A 94 -4.97 -7.34 -11.96
CA MET A 94 -6.09 -7.44 -11.01
C MET A 94 -6.77 -6.10 -10.69
N SER A 95 -6.37 -5.01 -11.37
CA SER A 95 -6.97 -3.69 -11.19
C SER A 95 -8.10 -3.48 -12.22
N PRO A 96 -9.34 -3.22 -11.79
CA PRO A 96 -10.47 -3.01 -12.71
C PRO A 96 -10.44 -1.67 -13.46
N ASN A 97 -9.34 -0.90 -13.43
CA ASN A 97 -9.22 0.42 -14.04
C ASN A 97 -8.87 0.42 -15.55
N GLN A 98 -9.17 -0.66 -16.29
CA GLN A 98 -9.22 -0.55 -17.74
C GLN A 98 -10.52 0.15 -18.12
N THR A 99 -10.51 1.49 -18.07
CA THR A 99 -11.52 2.28 -18.79
C THR A 99 -11.57 1.77 -20.22
N PRO A 100 -12.76 1.43 -20.76
CA PRO A 100 -12.87 1.00 -22.14
C PRO A 100 -12.25 2.07 -23.03
N GLU A 101 -11.25 1.71 -23.84
CA GLU A 101 -10.84 2.60 -24.93
C GLU A 101 -12.08 2.83 -25.79
N LYS A 102 -12.59 4.05 -25.75
CA LYS A 102 -13.70 4.50 -26.58
C LYS A 102 -13.21 4.46 -28.01
N ASN A 103 -13.37 3.33 -28.69
CA ASN A 103 -13.29 3.24 -30.13
C ASN A 103 -14.29 4.23 -30.69
N SER A 104 -13.81 5.40 -31.11
CA SER A 104 -14.59 6.39 -31.82
C SER A 104 -14.92 5.83 -33.20
N SER A 105 -16.04 5.11 -33.26
CA SER A 105 -16.67 4.66 -34.49
C SER A 105 -18.17 4.85 -34.34
N GLY A 106 -18.66 5.99 -34.82
CA GLY A 106 -20.07 6.17 -35.21
C GLY A 106 -21.06 6.59 -34.12
N ASP A 107 -21.60 7.79 -34.33
CA ASP A 107 -22.95 8.28 -34.06
C ASP A 107 -23.64 8.10 -32.70
N SER A 108 -23.93 9.27 -32.12
CA SER A 108 -25.16 9.71 -31.44
C SER A 108 -26.09 8.65 -30.84
N GLU A 109 -26.26 8.71 -29.51
CA GLU A 109 -27.57 9.03 -28.92
C GLU A 109 -27.43 9.42 -27.43
N GLN A 110 -28.24 10.39 -27.06
CA GLN A 110 -28.31 11.08 -25.79
C GLN A 110 -29.16 10.24 -24.81
N CYS A 111 -28.67 9.98 -23.59
CA CYS A 111 -29.51 9.57 -22.47
C CYS A 111 -29.07 10.26 -21.18
N VAL A 112 -29.99 11.06 -20.66
CA VAL A 112 -29.96 11.82 -19.41
C VAL A 112 -30.41 10.91 -18.27
N GLY A 113 -29.73 10.90 -17.12
CA GLY A 113 -30.34 10.40 -15.88
C GLY A 113 -29.43 9.85 -14.78
N SER A 114 -28.93 10.75 -13.92
CA SER A 114 -28.84 10.71 -12.45
C SER A 114 -28.46 9.43 -11.67
N SER A 115 -27.36 9.50 -10.90
CA SER A 115 -27.29 9.41 -9.41
C SER A 115 -25.81 9.35 -8.99
N ALA A 116 -25.25 10.44 -8.45
CA ALA A 116 -25.13 10.72 -7.01
C ALA A 116 -24.12 9.79 -6.31
N ASP A 117 -22.87 10.27 -6.20
CA ASP A 117 -22.00 10.22 -5.01
C ASP A 117 -20.62 10.79 -5.43
N ALA A 118 -20.56 12.12 -5.49
CA ALA A 118 -19.30 12.85 -5.61
C ALA A 118 -18.73 13.07 -4.21
N ASP A 119 -17.50 12.62 -3.98
CA ASP A 119 -16.70 12.86 -2.78
C ASP A 119 -16.73 14.34 -2.39
N GLU A 120 -17.32 14.66 -1.24
CA GLU A 120 -17.19 15.99 -0.63
C GLU A 120 -15.75 16.18 -0.10
N PRO A 121 -15.07 17.29 -0.45
CA PRO A 121 -13.78 17.63 0.13
C PRO A 121 -13.93 18.04 1.61
N MET A 122 -13.11 17.44 2.48
CA MET A 122 -12.96 17.86 3.88
C MET A 122 -12.63 19.36 3.97
N GLN A 123 -13.54 20.15 4.54
CA GLN A 123 -13.26 21.53 4.93
C GLN A 123 -12.46 21.49 6.23
N LEU A 124 -11.18 21.88 6.17
CA LEU A 124 -10.37 22.18 7.34
C LEU A 124 -10.76 23.57 7.84
N ASP A 125 -11.29 23.65 9.06
CA ASP A 125 -11.57 24.90 9.75
C ASP A 125 -10.25 25.44 10.34
N GLU A 126 -9.60 26.33 9.58
CA GLU A 126 -8.48 27.15 10.05
C GLU A 126 -9.03 28.39 10.77
N ARG A 127 -9.29 28.27 12.08
CA ARG A 127 -9.52 29.42 12.96
C ARG A 127 -8.67 29.33 14.23
N ALA A 128 -7.54 30.03 14.14
CA ALA A 128 -7.03 31.01 15.11
C ALA A 128 -6.90 30.60 16.58
N LEU A 129 -5.65 30.40 17.02
CA LEU A 129 -5.16 30.78 18.36
C LEU A 129 -3.65 31.14 18.28
N ASP A 130 -3.37 32.31 17.72
CA ASP A 130 -2.28 33.22 18.12
C ASP A 130 -2.98 34.25 19.05
N GLU A 131 -2.49 34.79 20.14
CA GLU A 131 -1.26 34.87 20.94
C GLU A 131 -1.76 35.32 22.35
N ASP A 132 -0.99 35.13 23.42
CA ASP A 132 -0.87 36.14 24.49
C ASP A 132 0.32 35.77 25.39
N ASP A 133 1.39 36.54 25.20
CA ASP A 133 2.52 36.70 26.12
C ASP A 133 2.02 37.40 27.40
N GLU A 134 2.31 36.83 28.58
CA GLU A 134 2.43 37.62 29.80
C GLU A 134 3.71 37.22 30.54
N ASP A 135 4.63 38.18 30.60
CA ASP A 135 5.77 38.24 31.50
C ASP A 135 5.30 38.31 32.97
N GLU A 136 5.88 37.52 33.88
CA GLU A 136 5.93 37.86 35.30
C GLU A 136 7.33 37.61 35.88
N ASP A 137 8.00 38.72 36.19
CA ASP A 137 9.12 38.84 37.12
C ASP A 137 8.66 38.51 38.56
N VAL A 138 9.30 37.55 39.23
CA VAL A 138 9.65 37.60 40.68
C VAL A 138 10.91 36.77 40.97
#